data_AF-A0A4P0YAG7-F1
#
_entry.id   AF-A0A4P0YAG7-F1
#
_cell.length_a   1.000
_cell.length_b   1.000
_cell.length_c   1.000
_cell.angle_alpha   90.00
_cell.angle_beta   90.00
_cell.angle_gamma   90.00
#
_symmetry.space_group_name_H-M   'P 1'
#
loop_
_entity.id
_entity.type
_entity.pdbx_description
1 polymer ?
#
loop_
_entity_poly.entity_id
_entity_poly.type
_entity_poly.pdbx_seq_one_letter_code
_entity_poly.pdbx_strand_id
1 'polypeptide(L)'
;MILGAASCGLPVVLDGFLSYASALAACRMAPSAHPYLIPSHLSAEKGAQIALDALGLRPYLDMDMRLGEGSGAALAMHLLDAASVMYNQMGTLAQSNIVLPDSAPSS
;
A
#
# COMPACT_ATOMS: atom_id res chain seq x y z
N MET A 1 -2.75 15.43 -6.70
CA MET A 1 -2.44 14.09 -7.27
C MET A 1 -3.45 13.04 -6.79
N ILE A 2 -3.58 12.78 -5.48
CA ILE A 2 -4.42 11.70 -4.92
C ILE A 2 -5.85 11.67 -5.47
N LEU A 3 -6.58 12.78 -5.38
CA LEU A 3 -7.96 12.86 -5.88
C LEU A 3 -8.06 12.62 -7.39
N GLY A 4 -7.07 13.11 -8.15
CA GLY A 4 -7.02 12.90 -9.60
C GLY A 4 -6.82 11.43 -9.95
N ALA A 5 -5.84 10.77 -9.32
CA ALA A 5 -5.60 9.33 -9.53
C ALA A 5 -6.82 8.48 -9.12
N ALA A 6 -7.42 8.76 -7.96
CA ALA A 6 -8.63 8.09 -7.51
C ALA A 6 -9.81 8.28 -8.50
N SER A 7 -9.98 9.48 -9.07
CA SER A 7 -11.00 9.72 -10.09
C SER A 7 -10.78 8.93 -11.39
N CYS A 8 -9.53 8.54 -11.65
CA CYS A 8 -9.14 7.69 -12.78
C CYS A 8 -9.12 6.19 -12.44
N GLY A 9 -9.45 5.80 -11.20
CA GLY A 9 -9.36 4.41 -10.77
C GLY A 9 -7.92 3.88 -10.60
N LEU A 10 -6.94 4.77 -10.42
CA LEU A 10 -5.52 4.42 -10.34
C LEU A 10 -4.99 4.46 -8.90
N PRO A 11 -4.18 3.46 -8.48
CA PRO A 11 -3.56 3.47 -7.16
C PRO A 11 -2.49 4.55 -7.03
N VAL A 12 -2.26 5.01 -5.80
CA VAL A 12 -1.23 5.98 -5.44
C VAL A 12 -0.38 5.42 -4.31
N VAL A 13 0.91 5.29 -4.57
CA VAL A 13 1.89 4.91 -3.54
C VAL A 13 2.28 6.15 -2.75
N LEU A 14 2.04 6.10 -1.44
CA LEU A 14 2.42 7.13 -0.49
C LEU A 14 3.89 6.98 -0.13
N ASP A 15 4.57 8.10 0.09
CA ASP A 15 6.00 8.16 0.44
C ASP A 15 6.20 8.25 1.96
N GLY A 16 6.50 9.44 2.50
CA GLY A 16 6.68 9.67 3.93
C GLY A 16 5.59 10.58 4.54
N PHE A 17 5.87 11.20 5.68
CA PHE A 17 4.88 11.92 6.50
C PHE A 17 4.10 13.00 5.73
N LEU A 18 4.76 13.78 4.88
CA LEU A 18 4.08 14.79 4.05
C LEU A 18 2.99 14.17 3.17
N SER A 19 3.26 13.01 2.57
CA SER A 19 2.27 12.31 1.74
C SER A 19 1.12 11.74 2.57
N TYR A 20 1.38 11.34 3.82
CA TYR A 20 0.36 10.87 4.77
C TYR A 20 -0.58 12.00 5.19
N ALA A 21 -0.03 13.18 5.49
CA ALA A 21 -0.82 14.36 5.78
C ALA A 21 -1.70 14.77 4.59
N SER A 22 -1.15 14.73 3.37
CA SER A 22 -1.90 14.99 2.13
C SER A 22 -3.00 13.96 1.89
N ALA A 23 -2.72 12.67 2.14
CA ALA A 23 -3.71 11.60 2.06
C ALA A 23 -4.85 11.78 3.06
N LEU A 24 -4.56 12.19 4.30
CA LEU A 24 -5.59 12.51 5.29
C LEU A 24 -6.50 13.63 4.79
N ALA A 25 -5.92 14.71 4.26
CA ALA A 25 -6.71 15.81 3.68
C ALA A 25 -7.57 15.32 2.50
N ALA A 26 -6.99 14.53 1.59
CA ALA A 26 -7.72 13.97 0.45
C ALA A 26 -8.89 13.07 0.89
N CYS A 27 -8.68 12.18 1.86
CA CYS A 27 -9.74 11.31 2.40
C CYS A 27 -10.83 12.09 3.15
N ARG A 28 -10.48 13.23 3.78
CA ARG A 28 -11.46 14.13 4.39
C ARG A 28 -12.31 14.85 3.35
N MET A 29 -11.72 15.24 2.22
CA MET A 29 -12.42 15.89 1.11
C MET A 29 -13.26 14.90 0.30
N ALA A 30 -12.72 13.72 0.02
CA ALA A 30 -13.37 12.66 -0.74
C ALA A 30 -13.00 11.29 -0.15
N PRO A 31 -13.83 10.73 0.75
CA PRO A 31 -13.55 9.45 1.40
C PRO A 31 -13.32 8.29 0.41
N SER A 32 -13.92 8.36 -0.78
CA SER A 32 -13.73 7.41 -1.88
C SER A 32 -12.30 7.34 -2.43
N ALA A 33 -11.41 8.28 -2.07
CA ALA A 33 -10.00 8.21 -2.42
C ALA A 33 -9.23 7.17 -1.60
N HIS A 34 -9.72 6.78 -0.42
CA HIS A 34 -9.01 5.90 0.51
C HIS A 34 -8.61 4.53 -0.10
N PRO A 35 -9.49 3.81 -0.82
CA PRO A 35 -9.15 2.50 -1.39
C PRO A 35 -8.02 2.53 -2.44
N TYR A 36 -7.65 3.71 -2.94
CA TYR A 36 -6.58 3.88 -3.91
C TYR A 36 -5.22 4.14 -3.26
N LEU A 37 -5.15 4.27 -1.94
CA LEU A 37 -3.92 4.57 -1.22
C LEU A 37 -3.13 3.30 -0.90
N ILE A 38 -1.85 3.31 -1.23
CA ILE A 38 -0.92 2.22 -0.91
C ILE A 38 0.23 2.82 -0.09
N PRO A 39 0.44 2.43 1.18
CA PRO A 39 1.56 2.94 1.96
C PRO A 39 2.89 2.32 1.46
N SER A 40 3.99 3.07 1.48
CA SER A 40 5.32 2.50 1.20
C SER A 40 6.04 2.07 2.49
N HIS A 41 6.60 3.04 3.22
CA HIS A 41 7.53 2.83 4.33
C HIS A 41 7.10 3.58 5.58
N LEU A 42 7.47 3.10 6.75
CA LEU A 42 7.33 3.91 7.96
C LEU A 42 8.39 5.03 7.93
N SER A 43 7.96 6.28 7.73
CA SER A 43 8.86 7.43 7.85
C SER A 43 9.33 7.58 9.30
N ALA A 44 10.60 7.91 9.49
CA ALA A 44 11.21 8.21 10.79
C ALA A 44 10.78 9.58 11.38
N GLU A 45 9.83 10.27 10.73
CA GLU A 45 9.23 11.49 11.24
C GLU A 45 8.21 11.18 12.36
N LYS A 46 8.27 11.93 13.46
CA LYS A 46 7.48 11.69 14.69
C LYS A 46 5.97 11.51 14.45
N GLY A 47 5.41 12.22 13.47
CA GLY A 47 3.98 12.17 13.15
C GLY A 47 3.55 11.02 12.24
N ALA A 48 4.50 10.24 11.68
CA ALA A 48 4.20 9.23 10.67
C ALA A 48 3.24 8.16 11.17
N GLN A 49 3.51 7.57 12.34
CA GLN A 49 2.65 6.54 12.92
C GLN A 49 1.23 7.07 13.18
N ILE A 50 1.11 8.27 13.76
CA ILE A 50 -0.19 8.90 14.05
C ILE A 50 -0.99 9.10 12.75
N ALA A 51 -0.34 9.55 11.69
CA ALA A 51 -1.00 9.78 10.40
C ALA A 51 -1.43 8.46 9.74
N LEU A 52 -0.59 7.42 9.79
CA LEU A 52 -0.89 6.09 9.28
C LEU A 52 -2.03 5.43 10.05
N ASP A 53 -2.04 5.53 11.37
CA ASP A 53 -3.11 5.02 12.23
C ASP A 53 -4.45 5.70 11.89
N ALA A 54 -4.43 7.02 11.71
CA ALA A 54 -5.62 7.78 11.31
C ALA A 54 -6.12 7.42 9.90
N LEU A 55 -5.23 6.97 9.01
CA LEU A 55 -5.58 6.42 7.69
C LEU A 55 -5.95 4.93 7.75
N GLY A 56 -5.70 4.22 8.86
CA GLY A 56 -5.85 2.78 8.93
C GLY A 56 -4.93 2.02 7.95
N LEU A 57 -3.77 2.58 7.63
CA LEU A 57 -2.81 2.00 6.69
C LEU A 57 -1.58 1.46 7.41
N ARG A 58 -1.08 0.31 6.96
CA ARG A 58 0.16 -0.30 7.48
C ARG A 58 1.23 -0.34 6.38
N PRO A 59 2.37 0.34 6.53
CA PRO A 59 3.45 0.31 5.55
C PRO A 59 4.12 -1.05 5.49
N TYR A 60 4.78 -1.34 4.36
CA TYR A 60 5.46 -2.61 4.11
C TYR A 60 6.94 -2.59 4.52
N LEU A 61 7.54 -1.40 4.51
CA LEU A 61 8.97 -1.20 4.76
C LEU A 61 9.20 -0.41 6.04
N ASP A 62 10.23 -0.77 6.80
CA ASP A 62 10.72 -0.01 7.95
C ASP A 62 12.24 0.11 7.81
N MET A 63 12.70 1.32 7.49
CA MET A 63 14.07 1.58 7.01
C MET A 63 14.70 2.83 7.64
N ASP A 64 14.06 3.40 8.67
CA ASP A 64 14.48 4.68 9.29
C ASP A 64 14.63 5.84 8.26
N MET A 65 13.86 5.80 7.18
CA MET A 65 13.90 6.78 6.10
C MET A 65 13.10 8.05 6.44
N ARG A 66 13.63 9.21 6.04
CA ARG A 66 12.98 10.53 6.20
C ARG A 66 13.44 11.57 5.16
N LEU A 67 13.93 11.09 4.02
CA LEU A 67 14.38 11.95 2.92
C LEU A 67 13.19 12.65 2.25
N GLY A 68 12.10 11.91 2.05
CA GLY A 68 10.96 12.37 1.26
C GLY A 68 11.21 12.21 -0.24
N GLU A 69 10.72 13.18 -1.02
CA GLU A 69 10.89 13.26 -2.48
C GLU A 69 10.30 12.08 -3.28
N GLY A 70 9.48 11.24 -2.66
CA GLY A 70 8.96 10.02 -3.30
C GLY A 70 9.93 8.84 -3.22
N SER A 71 11.03 8.95 -2.48
CA SER A 71 12.06 7.91 -2.42
C SER A 71 11.55 6.58 -1.87
N GLY A 72 10.75 6.59 -0.81
CA GLY A 72 10.11 5.40 -0.26
C GLY A 72 9.01 4.85 -1.18
N ALA A 73 8.24 5.73 -1.82
CA ALA A 73 7.26 5.32 -2.83
C ALA A 73 7.94 4.60 -4.01
N ALA A 74 9.07 5.11 -4.50
CA ALA A 74 9.85 4.49 -5.57
C ALA A 74 10.38 3.10 -5.16
N LEU A 75 10.90 2.94 -3.94
CA LEU A 75 11.35 1.63 -3.44
C LEU A 75 10.19 0.62 -3.34
N ALA A 76 9.00 1.06 -2.91
CA ALA A 76 7.83 0.20 -2.79
C ALA A 76 7.23 -0.24 -4.13
N MET A 77 7.54 0.44 -5.25
CA MET A 77 7.06 0.01 -6.57
C MET A 77 7.51 -1.42 -6.90
N HIS A 78 8.70 -1.83 -6.48
CA HIS A 78 9.17 -3.19 -6.67
C HIS A 78 8.32 -4.25 -5.95
N LEU A 79 7.68 -3.89 -4.83
CA LEU A 79 6.73 -4.78 -4.15
C LEU A 79 5.43 -4.94 -4.96
N LEU A 80 4.99 -3.88 -5.65
CA LEU A 80 3.83 -3.94 -6.52
C LEU A 80 4.12 -4.78 -7.78
N ASP A 81 5.31 -4.64 -8.35
CA ASP A 81 5.76 -5.50 -9.45
C ASP A 81 5.79 -6.96 -9.01
N ALA A 82 6.36 -7.24 -7.83
CA ALA A 82 6.40 -8.60 -7.28
C ALA A 82 5.00 -9.17 -7.04
N ALA A 83 4.06 -8.38 -6.48
CA ALA A 83 2.68 -8.80 -6.27
C ALA A 83 1.96 -9.10 -7.60
N SER A 84 2.18 -8.25 -8.62
CA SER A 84 1.62 -8.45 -9.95
C SER A 84 2.16 -9.72 -10.61
N VAL A 85 3.49 -9.93 -10.55
CA VAL A 85 4.13 -11.15 -11.08
C VAL A 85 3.61 -12.38 -10.34
N MET A 86 3.54 -12.33 -9.02
CA MET A 86 3.02 -13.43 -8.19
C MET A 86 1.59 -13.81 -8.60
N TYR A 87 0.70 -12.83 -8.76
CA TYR A 87 -0.69 -13.09 -9.15
C TYR A 87 -0.80 -13.69 -10.56
N ASN A 88 -0.01 -13.20 -11.51
CA ASN A 88 -0.15 -13.58 -12.91
C ASN A 88 0.66 -14.82 -13.33
N GLN A 89 1.75 -15.12 -12.62
CA GLN A 89 2.73 -16.12 -13.06
C GLN A 89 2.92 -17.28 -12.09
N MET A 90 2.33 -17.24 -10.89
CA MET A 90 2.37 -18.39 -9.99
C MET A 90 1.56 -19.55 -10.57
N GLY A 91 2.15 -20.75 -10.57
CA GLY A 91 1.45 -21.97 -10.96
C GLY A 91 0.30 -22.29 -10.01
N THR A 92 -0.73 -22.95 -10.52
CA THR A 92 -1.83 -23.43 -9.69
C THR A 92 -1.49 -24.78 -9.08
N LEU A 93 -2.02 -25.05 -7.88
CA LEU A 93 -1.84 -26.35 -7.23
C LEU A 93 -2.32 -27.52 -8.10
N ALA A 94 -3.40 -27.30 -8.86
CA ALA A 94 -3.93 -28.25 -9.82
C ALA A 94 -2.93 -28.60 -10.94
N GLN A 95 -2.13 -27.65 -11.43
CA GLN A 95 -1.08 -27.92 -12.43
C GLN A 95 0.01 -28.86 -11.90
N SER A 96 0.21 -28.90 -10.59
CA SER A 96 1.20 -29.75 -9.93
C SER A 96 0.58 -30.99 -9.25
N ASN A 97 -0.72 -31.26 -9.44
CA ASN A 97 -1.47 -32.31 -8.76
C ASN A 97 -1.37 -32.25 -7.23
N ILE A 98 -1.24 -31.05 -6.66
CA ILE A 98 -1.18 -30.82 -5.23
C ILE A 98 -2.60 -30.55 -4.72
N VAL A 99 -3.02 -31.30 -3.68
CA VAL A 99 -4.30 -31.10 -3.00
C VAL A 99 -4.02 -30.72 -1.55
N LEU A 100 -4.54 -29.58 -1.12
CA LEU A 100 -4.48 -29.18 0.27
C LEU A 100 -5.54 -29.95 1.07
N PRO A 101 -5.27 -30.36 2.31
CA PRO A 101 -6.32 -30.87 3.19
C PRO A 101 -7.41 -29.80 3.34
N ASP A 102 -8.68 -30.24 3.41
CA ASP A 102 -9.81 -29.32 3.54
C ASP A 102 -9.54 -28.33 4.67
N SER A 103 -9.49 -27.04 4.33
CA SER A 103 -9.47 -25.99 5.33
C SER A 103 -10.83 -26.03 6.01
N ALA A 104 -10.86 -26.39 7.29
CA ALA A 104 -12.06 -26.31 8.11
C ALA A 104 -12.72 -24.93 7.89
N PRO A 105 -14.06 -24.85 7.80
CA PRO A 105 -14.73 -23.58 7.54
C PRO A 105 -14.26 -22.55 8.57
N SER A 106 -13.73 -21.44 8.08
CA SER A 106 -13.44 -20.27 8.90
C SER A 106 -14.76 -19.82 9.52
N SER A 107 -14.86 -19.97 10.84
CA SER A 107 -15.90 -19.41 11.69
C SER A 107 -15.99 -17.89 11.55
#